data_AF-A0A2H6GR40-F1
#
_entry.id   AF-A0A2H6GR40-F1
#
_cell.length_a   1.000
_cell.length_b   1.000
_cell.length_c   1.000
_cell.angle_alpha   90.00
_cell.angle_beta   90.00
_cell.angle_gamma   90.00
#
_symmetry.space_group_name_H-M   'P 1'
#
loop_
_entity.id
_entity.type
_entity.pdbx_description
1 polymer ?
#
loop_
_entity_poly.entity_id
_entity_poly.type
_entity_poly.pdbx_seq_one_letter_code
_entity_poly.pdbx_strand_id
1 'polypeptide(L)' 'MKKRTKISFWLLGLFVASTITHNIIYGVFKFEEPIFFILSLIFALGFMILFAYNIVIYLKEVFEYLKSRRE' A
#
# COMPACT_ATOMS: atom_id res chain seq x y z
N MET A 1 -4.57 -2.92 15.32
CA MET A 1 -4.26 -1.97 14.21
C MET A 1 -2.77 -1.62 14.05
N LYS A 2 -2.04 -1.16 15.08
CA LYS A 2 -0.66 -0.58 14.95
C LYS A 2 0.34 -1.34 14.06
N LYS A 3 0.43 -2.68 14.17
CA LYS A 3 1.39 -3.48 13.36
C LYS A 3 1.05 -3.50 11.86
N ARG A 4 -0.23 -3.56 11.50
CA ARG A 4 -0.69 -3.63 10.09
C ARG A 4 -0.54 -2.28 9.39
N THR A 5 -0.85 -1.20 10.11
CA THR A 5 -0.62 0.17 9.64
C THR A 5 0.87 0.41 9.38
N LYS A 6 1.75 -0.07 10.27
CA LYS A 6 3.21 0.01 10.07
C LYS A 6 3.65 -0.68 8.78
N ILE A 7 3.17 -1.89 8.50
CA ILE A 7 3.48 -2.62 7.24
C ILE A 7 2.98 -1.83 6.02
N SER A 8 1.79 -1.23 6.11
CA SER A 8 1.23 -0.42 5.01
C SER A 8 2.09 0.80 4.72
N PHE A 9 2.60 1.48 5.77
CA PHE A 9 3.55 2.58 5.60
C PHE A 9 4.90 2.14 5.02
N TRP A 10 5.40 0.96 5.39
CA TRP A 10 6.61 0.41 4.78
C TRP A 10 6.40 0.12 3.29
N LEU A 11 5.27 -0.49 2.90
CA LEU A 11 4.94 -0.74 1.50
C LEU A 11 4.83 0.56 0.71
N LEU A 12 4.22 1.60 1.29
CA LEU A 12 4.14 2.92 0.67
C LEU A 12 5.53 3.54 0.49
N GLY A 13 6.39 3.45 1.51
CA GLY A 13 7.75 3.95 1.42
C GLY A 13 8.58 3.23 0.35
N LEU A 14 8.48 1.89 0.28
CA LEU A 14 9.14 1.09 -0.74
C LEU A 14 8.62 1.37 -2.15
N PHE A 15 7.30 1.59 -2.30
CA PHE A 15 6.70 2.02 -3.56
C PHE A 15 7.30 3.35 -4.03
N VAL A 16 7.28 4.37 -3.17
CA VAL A 16 7.82 5.70 -3.49
C VAL A 16 9.31 5.62 -3.84
N ALA A 17 10.10 4.91 -3.04
CA ALA A 17 11.51 4.72 -3.30
C ALA A 17 11.76 4.03 -4.65
N SER A 18 11.02 2.96 -4.97
CA SER A 18 11.15 2.25 -6.25
C SER A 18 10.78 3.14 -7.44
N THR A 19 9.72 3.95 -7.33
CA THR A 19 9.30 4.88 -8.38
C THR A 19 10.32 6.00 -8.59
N ILE A 20 10.89 6.55 -7.52
CA ILE A 20 11.96 7.56 -7.62
C ILE A 20 13.18 6.96 -8.31
N THR A 21 13.63 5.78 -7.89
CA THR A 21 14.78 5.10 -8.50
C THR A 21 14.53 4.81 -9.99
N HIS A 22 13.35 4.31 -10.35
CA HIS A 22 12.98 4.10 -11.76
C HIS A 22 13.11 5.38 -12.59
N ASN A 23 12.56 6.50 -12.09
CA ASN A 23 12.60 7.78 -12.80
C ASN A 23 14.03 8.35 -12.90
N ILE A 24 14.85 8.19 -11.85
CA ILE A 24 16.25 8.64 -11.89
C ILE A 24 17.03 7.83 -12.92
N ILE A 25 16.91 6.50 -12.90
CA ILE A 25 17.59 5.62 -13.86
C ILE A 25 17.14 5.93 -15.28
N TYR A 26 15.83 6.07 -15.50
CA TYR A 26 15.30 6.46 -16.79
C TYR A 26 15.82 7.84 -17.24
N GLY A 27 15.86 8.83 -16.35
CA GLY A 27 16.35 10.18 -16.67
C GLY A 27 17.84 10.22 -17.03
N VAL A 28 18.67 9.41 -16.35
CA VAL A 28 20.13 9.38 -16.56
C VAL A 28 20.51 8.51 -17.76
N PHE A 29 19.99 7.29 -17.82
CA PHE A 29 20.39 6.31 -18.83
C PHE A 29 19.49 6.31 -20.07
N LYS A 30 18.34 7.00 -20.02
CA LYS A 30 17.29 6.94 -21.06
C LYS A 30 16.85 5.52 -21.41
N PHE A 31 17.07 4.60 -20.48
CA PHE A 31 16.78 3.19 -20.59
C PHE A 31 15.64 2.84 -19.64
N GLU A 32 14.56 2.26 -20.17
CA GLU A 32 13.44 1.82 -19.35
C GLU A 32 13.81 0.50 -18.69
N GLU A 33 14.13 0.55 -17.39
CA GLU A 33 14.33 -0.67 -16.62
C GLU A 33 12.99 -1.23 -16.13
N PRO A 34 12.50 -2.34 -16.70
CA PRO A 34 11.19 -2.89 -16.34
C PRO A 34 11.16 -3.43 -14.90
N ILE A 35 12.33 -3.74 -14.32
CA ILE A 35 12.45 -4.31 -12.98
C ILE A 35 11.91 -3.33 -11.93
N PHE A 36 12.33 -2.07 -11.97
CA PHE A 36 11.88 -1.07 -10.99
C PHE A 36 10.41 -0.69 -11.17
N PHE A 37 9.91 -0.72 -12.41
CA PHE A 37 8.48 -0.58 -12.68
C PHE A 37 7.68 -1.73 -12.07
N ILE A 38 8.08 -2.98 -12.31
CA ILE A 38 7.42 -4.17 -11.75
C ILE A 38 7.46 -4.16 -10.21
N LEU A 39 8.59 -3.79 -9.61
CA LEU A 39 8.70 -3.66 -8.15
C LEU A 39 7.71 -2.63 -7.60
N SER A 40 7.63 -1.45 -8.24
CA SER A 40 6.68 -0.42 -7.85
C SER A 40 5.23 -0.90 -7.99
N LEU A 41 4.91 -1.63 -9.06
CA LEU A 41 3.58 -2.21 -9.26
C LEU A 41 3.23 -3.21 -8.15
N ILE A 42 4.15 -4.11 -7.78
CA ILE A 42 3.94 -5.09 -6.71
C ILE A 42 3.70 -4.39 -5.38
N PHE A 43 4.48 -3.37 -5.03
CA PHE A 43 4.30 -2.64 -3.78
C PHE A 43 2.98 -1.86 -3.75
N ALA A 44 2.59 -1.25 -4.87
CA ALA A 44 1.30 -0.55 -4.99
C ALA A 44 0.12 -1.51 -4.83
N LEU A 45 0.13 -2.65 -5.51
CA LEU A 45 -0.90 -3.68 -5.39
C LEU A 45 -0.97 -4.24 -3.96
N GLY A 46 0.18 -4.56 -3.36
CA GLY A 46 0.27 -5.03 -1.98
C GLY A 46 -0.30 -4.02 -0.99
N PHE A 47 0.00 -2.73 -1.17
CA PHE A 47 -0.57 -1.65 -0.37
C PHE A 47 -2.08 -1.56 -0.52
N MET A 48 -2.60 -1.57 -1.76
CA MET A 48 -4.05 -1.50 -2.02
C MET A 48 -4.82 -2.66 -1.39
N ILE A 49 -4.30 -3.89 -1.49
CA ILE A 49 -4.93 -5.07 -0.88
C ILE A 49 -4.98 -4.93 0.64
N LEU A 50 -3.86 -4.56 1.28
CA LEU A 50 -3.81 -4.37 2.73
C LEU A 50 -4.72 -3.23 3.20
N PHE A 51 -4.79 -2.16 2.41
CA PHE A 51 -5.67 -1.02 2.69
C PHE A 51 -7.14 -1.41 2.63
N ALA A 52 -7.57 -2.08 1.54
CA ALA A 52 -8.93 -2.58 1.39
C ALA A 52 -9.30 -3.55 2.53
N TYR A 53 -8.42 -4.48 2.88
CA TYR A 53 -8.64 -5.40 3.98
C TYR A 53 -8.82 -4.69 5.34
N ASN A 54 -8.01 -3.66 5.62
CA ASN A 54 -8.17 -2.88 6.85
C ASN A 54 -9.49 -2.08 6.86
N ILE A 55 -9.95 -1.56 5.73
CA ILE A 55 -11.26 -0.89 5.62
C ILE A 55 -12.39 -1.88 5.96
N VAL A 56 -12.37 -3.08 5.38
CA VAL A 56 -13.41 -4.09 5.62
C VAL A 56 -13.49 -4.45 7.10
N ILE A 57 -12.34 -4.64 7.77
CA ILE A 57 -12.31 -4.91 9.21
C ILE A 57 -12.89 -3.74 10.00
N TYR A 58 -12.45 -2.52 9.70
CA TYR A 58 -12.93 -1.33 10.40
C TYR A 58 -14.45 -1.17 10.25
N LEU A 59 -14.99 -1.37 9.05
CA LEU A 59 -16.43 -1.34 8.82
C LEU A 59 -17.16 -2.40 9.64
N LYS A 60 -16.63 -3.63 9.70
CA LYS A 60 -17.22 -4.70 10.51
C LYS A 60 -17.26 -4.32 12.00
N GLU A 61 -16.17 -3.79 12.54
CA GLU A 61 -16.10 -3.32 13.94
C GLU A 61 -17.13 -2.20 14.21
N VAL A 62 -17.27 -1.25 13.28
CA VAL A 62 -18.27 -0.17 13.37
C VAL A 62 -19.69 -0.71 13.33
N PHE A 63 -20.00 -1.67 12.45
CA PHE A 63 -21.32 -2.30 12.38
C PHE A 63 -21.66 -3.05 13.67
N GLU A 64 -20.73 -3.81 14.23
CA GLU A 64 -20.93 -4.52 15.50
C GLU A 64 -21.15 -3.54 16.67
N TYR A 65 -20.38 -2.44 16.72
CA TYR A 65 -20.58 -1.38 17.72
C TYR A 65 -21.96 -0.73 17.63
N LEU A 66 -22.40 -0.39 16.42
CA LEU A 66 -23.72 0.21 16.19
C LEU A 66 -24.87 -0.75 16.51
N LYS A 67 -24.68 -2.05 16.26
CA LYS A 67 -25.66 -3.08 16.64
C LYS A 67 -25.80 -3.17 18.16
N SER A 68 -24.70 -3.23 18.89
CA SER A 68 -24.68 -3.31 20.36
C SER A 68 -25.29 -2.08 21.06
N ARG A 69 -25.36 -0.92 20.40
CA ARG A 69 -25.99 0.30 20.93
C ARG A 69 -27.49 0.36 20.71
N ARG A 70 -28.04 -0.52 19.87
CA ARG A 70 -29.45 -0.55 19.47
C ARG A 70 -30.25 -1.56 20.30
N GLU A 71 -29.59 -2.54 20.90
CA GLU A 71 -30.12 -3.51 21.87
C GLU A 71 -29.97 -2.98 23.30
#